data_AF-A0A5C5YC50-F1
#
_entry.id   AF-A0A5C5YC50-F1
#
_cell.length_a   1.000
_cell.length_b   1.000
_cell.length_c   1.000
_cell.angle_alpha   90.00
_cell.angle_beta   90.00
_cell.angle_gamma   90.00
#
_symmetry.space_group_name_H-M   'P 1'
#
loop_
_entity.id
_entity.type
_entity.pdbx_description
1 polymer ?
#
loop_
_entity_poly.entity_id
_entity_poly.type
_entity_poly.pdbx_seq_one_letter_code
_entity_poly.pdbx_strand_id
1 'polypeptide(L)'
;MLAAQSQSPRKRNDPIRNNPKGDSMTGRCERRLWQADRHETIENRGAENDRVAVGRAGRWTPQGIWMLAGILCLVITTPATAQITAPRTLSTVPDRTANLEEQLINRLRAVAPDQQAFVRHIVQLTEQDRLDLKLVVAVERYALKRNSVLPFPYFERAIRYLAEKRGLTIPAVRQFATTAAPTP
;
A
#
# COMPACT_ATOMS: atom_id res chain seq x y z
N MET A 1 76.07 -9.75 -31.28
CA MET A 1 75.06 -10.57 -32.00
C MET A 1 74.02 -10.95 -30.96
N LEU A 2 72.91 -10.19 -30.81
CA LEU A 2 71.60 -10.39 -31.48
C LEU A 2 71.13 -11.86 -31.35
N ALA A 3 69.98 -12.25 -30.80
CA ALA A 3 68.67 -11.65 -30.48
C ALA A 3 68.03 -12.50 -29.34
N ALA A 4 67.23 -12.04 -28.38
CA ALA A 4 65.92 -11.38 -28.42
C ALA A 4 64.79 -12.20 -29.10
N GLN A 5 64.11 -13.08 -28.33
CA GLN A 5 62.72 -13.59 -28.52
C GLN A 5 62.43 -14.66 -27.45
N SER A 6 61.25 -14.85 -26.86
CA SER A 6 59.90 -14.40 -27.15
C SER A 6 59.07 -14.56 -25.86
N GLN A 7 58.65 -13.45 -25.25
CA GLN A 7 57.69 -13.49 -24.14
C GLN A 7 56.27 -13.62 -24.72
N SER A 8 55.62 -14.71 -24.34
CA SER A 8 54.25 -15.07 -24.71
C SER A 8 53.23 -13.97 -24.36
N PRO A 9 52.18 -13.77 -25.18
CA PRO A 9 51.26 -12.65 -25.04
C PRO A 9 50.43 -12.75 -23.75
N ARG A 10 50.50 -11.69 -22.93
CA ARG A 10 49.57 -11.46 -21.81
C ARG A 10 48.13 -11.48 -22.35
N LYS A 11 47.35 -12.49 -21.94
CA LYS A 11 45.88 -12.44 -22.04
C LYS A 11 45.42 -11.19 -21.28
N ARG A 12 44.93 -10.23 -22.05
CA ARG A 12 44.28 -9.02 -21.59
C ARG A 12 42.95 -9.47 -20.97
N ASN A 13 42.89 -9.51 -19.64
CA ASN A 13 41.62 -9.63 -18.93
C ASN A 13 40.90 -8.30 -19.12
N ASP A 14 40.03 -8.25 -20.12
CA ASP A 14 39.06 -7.17 -20.23
C ASP A 14 38.11 -7.27 -19.03
N PRO A 15 37.91 -6.20 -18.25
CA PRO A 15 36.84 -6.19 -17.27
C PRO A 15 35.54 -6.33 -18.03
N ILE A 16 34.81 -7.43 -17.79
CA ILE A 16 33.41 -7.55 -18.20
C ILE A 16 32.67 -6.40 -17.54
N ARG A 17 32.49 -5.35 -18.33
CA ARG A 17 31.65 -4.20 -18.03
C ARG A 17 30.22 -4.72 -18.04
N ASN A 18 29.77 -5.23 -16.90
CA ASN A 18 28.37 -5.53 -16.65
C ASN A 18 27.61 -4.21 -16.84
N ASN A 19 27.04 -4.08 -18.03
CA ASN A 19 26.21 -2.97 -18.45
C ASN A 19 24.77 -3.33 -18.05
N PRO A 20 24.20 -2.81 -16.95
CA PRO A 20 22.77 -2.94 -16.69
C PRO A 20 22.02 -1.97 -17.60
N LYS A 21 22.01 -2.26 -18.90
CA LYS A 21 21.24 -1.51 -19.90
C LYS A 21 20.49 -2.48 -20.79
N GLY A 22 19.81 -3.42 -20.15
CA GLY A 22 18.74 -4.24 -20.72
C GLY A 22 17.60 -4.24 -19.72
N ASP A 23 16.38 -3.99 -20.20
CA ASP A 23 15.10 -4.15 -19.50
C ASP A 23 14.54 -2.98 -18.67
N SER A 24 14.72 -1.74 -19.15
CA SER A 24 13.87 -0.60 -18.75
C SER A 24 12.72 -0.32 -19.74
N MET A 25 12.27 -1.33 -20.50
CA MET A 25 11.10 -1.22 -21.41
C MET A 25 9.77 -1.63 -20.75
N THR A 26 9.79 -2.20 -19.54
CA THR A 26 8.58 -2.51 -18.76
C THR A 26 7.97 -1.25 -18.13
N GLY A 27 8.77 -0.26 -17.75
CA GLY A 27 8.30 0.97 -17.08
C GLY A 27 7.56 1.99 -17.96
N ARG A 28 7.54 1.83 -19.29
CA ARG A 28 6.79 2.73 -20.20
C ARG A 28 5.43 2.14 -20.61
N CYS A 29 5.30 0.81 -20.66
CA CYS A 29 4.02 0.12 -20.84
C CYS A 29 3.22 0.02 -19.51
N GLU A 30 3.87 -0.20 -18.36
CA GLU A 30 3.18 -0.17 -17.05
C GLU A 30 2.73 1.23 -16.63
N ARG A 31 3.43 2.29 -17.05
CA ARG A 31 2.97 3.68 -16.85
C ARG A 31 1.63 3.96 -17.54
N ARG A 32 1.40 3.36 -18.71
CA ARG A 32 0.11 3.45 -19.41
C ARG A 32 -0.96 2.60 -18.75
N LEU A 33 -0.64 1.43 -18.20
CA LEU A 33 -1.63 0.62 -17.48
C LEU A 33 -2.20 1.33 -16.24
N TRP A 34 -1.35 2.05 -15.49
CA TRP A 34 -1.80 2.83 -14.33
C TRP A 34 -2.38 4.20 -14.67
N GLN A 35 -2.03 4.78 -15.83
CA GLN A 35 -2.69 6.00 -16.32
C GLN A 35 -4.05 5.68 -16.98
N ALA A 36 -4.17 4.59 -17.74
CA ALA A 36 -5.43 4.15 -18.35
C ALA A 36 -6.47 3.78 -17.30
N ASP A 37 -6.07 3.07 -16.23
CA ASP A 37 -6.98 2.76 -15.11
C ASP A 37 -7.43 4.03 -14.34
N ARG A 38 -6.57 5.05 -14.30
CA ARG A 38 -6.89 6.36 -13.69
C ARG A 38 -7.90 7.14 -14.54
N HIS A 39 -7.92 6.96 -15.86
CA HIS A 39 -8.89 7.60 -16.75
C HIS A 39 -10.23 6.83 -16.82
N GLU A 40 -10.24 5.50 -16.74
CA GLU A 40 -11.50 4.72 -16.63
C GLU A 40 -12.28 5.02 -15.34
N THR A 41 -11.58 5.38 -14.25
CA THR A 41 -12.26 5.70 -12.98
C THR A 41 -12.87 7.11 -12.94
N ILE A 42 -12.48 8.01 -13.86
CA ILE A 42 -13.06 9.36 -13.96
C ILE A 42 -14.31 9.35 -14.85
N GLU A 43 -14.33 8.53 -15.91
CA GLU A 43 -15.48 8.46 -16.82
C GLU A 43 -16.65 7.66 -16.20
N ASN A 44 -16.39 6.56 -15.48
CA ASN A 44 -17.45 5.76 -14.85
C ASN A 44 -18.04 6.35 -13.56
N ARG A 45 -17.42 7.39 -12.96
CA ARG A 45 -18.04 8.14 -11.84
C ARG A 45 -19.01 9.23 -12.30
N GLY A 46 -19.03 9.56 -13.58
CA GLY A 46 -19.99 10.50 -14.15
C GLY A 46 -21.40 9.92 -14.33
N ALA A 47 -21.54 8.59 -14.44
CA ALA A 47 -22.82 7.95 -14.77
C ALA A 47 -23.60 7.37 -13.57
N GLU A 48 -22.98 7.21 -12.40
CA GLU A 48 -23.64 6.62 -11.21
C GLU A 48 -24.17 7.67 -10.21
N ASN A 49 -23.93 8.97 -10.44
CA ASN A 49 -24.42 10.03 -9.54
C ASN A 49 -25.80 10.60 -9.92
N ASP A 50 -26.39 10.16 -11.04
CA ASP A 50 -27.70 10.65 -11.52
C ASP A 50 -28.89 9.77 -11.13
N ARG A 51 -28.69 8.73 -10.31
CA ARG A 51 -29.79 7.86 -9.82
C ARG A 51 -30.28 8.12 -8.39
N VAL A 52 -29.81 9.17 -7.73
CA VAL A 52 -30.45 9.64 -6.49
C VAL A 52 -31.36 10.83 -6.81
N ALA A 53 -32.47 10.49 -7.46
CA ALA A 53 -33.62 11.36 -7.61
C ALA A 53 -34.40 11.43 -6.28
N VAL A 54 -34.50 12.66 -5.77
CA VAL A 54 -35.70 13.25 -5.14
C VAL A 54 -36.07 12.80 -3.72
N GLY A 55 -35.76 13.66 -2.74
CA GLY A 55 -36.20 13.52 -1.35
C GLY A 55 -36.09 14.80 -0.52
N ARG A 56 -36.83 15.83 -0.91
CA ARG A 56 -37.22 17.04 -0.13
C ARG A 56 -36.14 18.04 0.29
N ALA A 57 -36.23 19.19 -0.37
CA ALA A 57 -35.75 20.49 0.07
C ALA A 57 -36.22 20.85 1.48
N GLY A 58 -35.27 20.94 2.42
CA GLY A 58 -35.39 21.72 3.65
C GLY A 58 -34.67 23.05 3.46
N ARG A 59 -35.45 24.13 3.33
CA ARG A 59 -35.00 25.51 3.11
C ARG A 59 -34.05 25.97 4.21
N TRP A 60 -32.89 26.48 3.83
CA TRP A 60 -32.07 27.34 4.67
C TRP A 60 -32.53 28.78 4.44
N THR A 61 -33.37 29.30 5.34
CA THR A 61 -33.66 30.74 5.41
C THR A 61 -33.01 31.30 6.67
N PRO A 62 -31.97 32.15 6.55
CA PRO A 62 -31.37 32.82 7.69
C PRO A 62 -31.97 34.22 7.85
N GLN A 63 -33.25 34.36 8.17
CA GLN A 63 -33.83 35.66 8.52
C GLN A 63 -35.05 35.47 9.44
N GLY A 64 -34.94 35.96 10.67
CA GLY A 64 -36.02 35.89 11.65
C GLY A 64 -35.61 36.32 13.05
N ILE A 65 -34.74 37.33 13.16
CA ILE A 65 -34.80 38.23 14.31
C ILE A 65 -36.15 38.94 14.17
N TRP A 66 -37.11 38.70 15.05
CA TRP A 66 -38.13 39.65 15.51
C TRP A 66 -39.06 38.95 16.52
N MET A 67 -39.27 39.63 17.65
CA MET A 67 -40.39 39.53 18.60
C MET A 67 -40.38 38.33 19.55
N LEU A 68 -39.97 38.50 20.82
CA LEU A 68 -40.72 39.12 21.94
C LEU A 68 -42.01 38.37 22.34
N ALA A 69 -42.03 38.07 23.65
CA ALA A 69 -43.19 37.82 24.52
C ALA A 69 -43.78 36.39 24.54
N GLY A 70 -43.68 35.73 25.70
CA GLY A 70 -44.53 34.56 25.97
C GLY A 70 -44.08 33.59 27.05
N ILE A 71 -43.91 34.07 28.29
CA ILE A 71 -44.57 33.48 29.47
C ILE A 71 -44.25 31.99 29.79
N LEU A 72 -43.51 31.80 30.88
CA LEU A 72 -43.82 30.87 31.98
C LEU A 72 -44.00 29.39 31.63
N CYS A 73 -42.95 28.59 31.83
CA CYS A 73 -43.15 27.31 32.53
C CYS A 73 -41.87 26.88 33.26
N LEU A 74 -41.97 26.93 34.59
CA LEU A 74 -41.03 26.44 35.56
C LEU A 74 -41.10 24.90 35.56
N VAL A 75 -40.08 24.21 35.06
CA VAL A 75 -39.97 22.75 35.24
C VAL A 75 -38.67 22.42 35.96
N ILE A 76 -38.87 21.82 37.12
CA ILE A 76 -37.92 21.40 38.13
C ILE A 76 -36.96 20.38 37.49
N THR A 77 -35.68 20.71 37.43
CA THR A 77 -34.63 19.80 36.96
C THR A 77 -34.07 19.02 38.15
N THR A 78 -34.35 17.72 38.19
CA THR A 78 -33.66 16.77 39.07
C THR A 78 -32.29 16.42 38.46
N PRO A 79 -31.15 16.69 39.12
CA PRO A 79 -29.88 16.18 38.65
C PRO A 79 -29.78 14.70 39.03
N ALA A 80 -30.11 13.82 38.09
CA ALA A 80 -29.73 12.41 38.18
C ALA A 80 -28.20 12.32 38.03
N THR A 81 -27.49 12.00 39.11
CA THR A 81 -26.06 11.74 39.10
C THR A 81 -25.78 10.41 38.40
N ALA A 82 -25.62 10.47 37.08
CA ALA A 82 -25.11 9.36 36.29
C ALA A 82 -23.67 9.07 36.72
N GLN A 83 -23.45 7.99 37.47
CA GLN A 83 -22.11 7.51 37.81
C GLN A 83 -21.47 6.92 36.55
N ILE A 84 -20.62 7.72 35.92
CA ILE A 84 -19.80 7.32 34.78
C ILE A 84 -18.71 6.38 35.31
N THR A 85 -18.96 5.08 35.22
CA THR A 85 -17.92 4.07 35.35
C THR A 85 -16.98 4.25 34.15
N ALA A 86 -15.82 4.86 34.38
CA ALA A 86 -14.82 5.03 33.33
C ALA A 86 -14.39 3.65 32.81
N PRO A 87 -14.48 3.38 31.48
CA PRO A 87 -14.03 2.12 30.93
C PRO A 87 -12.53 1.98 31.16
N ARG A 88 -12.13 0.97 31.94
CA ARG A 88 -10.73 0.56 32.07
C ARG A 88 -10.29 -0.03 30.74
N THR A 89 -9.67 0.78 29.89
CA THR A 89 -9.02 0.32 28.67
C THR A 89 -7.70 -0.34 29.06
N LEU A 90 -7.73 -1.67 29.15
CA LEU A 90 -6.53 -2.51 29.14
C LEU A 90 -5.71 -2.14 27.89
N SER A 91 -4.65 -1.36 28.07
CA SER A 91 -3.66 -1.08 27.03
C SER A 91 -2.76 -2.29 26.85
N THR A 92 -3.32 -3.38 26.31
CA THR A 92 -2.51 -4.30 25.51
C THR A 92 -2.17 -3.49 24.27
N VAL A 93 -0.95 -2.96 24.18
CA VAL A 93 -0.42 -2.46 22.91
C VAL A 93 -0.30 -3.72 22.03
N PRO A 94 -1.21 -3.95 21.08
CA PRO A 94 -1.08 -5.13 20.24
C PRO A 94 0.22 -4.98 19.46
N ASP A 95 0.98 -6.06 19.38
CA ASP A 95 2.18 -6.13 18.55
C ASP A 95 1.77 -5.99 17.08
N ARG A 96 1.64 -4.74 16.62
CA ARG A 96 0.98 -4.39 15.35
C ARG A 96 1.72 -4.96 14.15
N THR A 97 3.01 -5.21 14.28
CA THR A 97 3.89 -5.74 13.22
C THR A 97 3.80 -7.25 13.11
N ALA A 98 3.84 -8.00 14.22
CA ALA A 98 3.62 -9.45 14.21
C ALA A 98 2.22 -9.79 13.65
N ASN A 99 1.22 -8.95 13.92
CA ASN A 99 -0.12 -9.11 13.35
C ASN A 99 -0.18 -8.76 11.84
N LEU A 100 0.67 -7.85 11.37
CA LEU A 100 0.68 -7.41 9.97
C LEU A 100 1.10 -8.52 9.00
N GLU A 101 2.14 -9.29 9.36
CA GLU A 101 2.59 -10.41 8.52
C GLU A 101 1.46 -11.41 8.30
N GLU A 102 0.86 -11.88 9.38
CA GLU A 102 -0.23 -12.85 9.35
C GLU A 102 -1.45 -12.29 8.59
N GLN A 103 -1.79 -11.01 8.83
CA GLN A 103 -2.86 -10.33 8.09
C GLN A 103 -2.59 -10.33 6.58
N LEU A 104 -1.38 -9.97 6.16
CA LEU A 104 -1.01 -9.90 4.74
C LEU A 104 -1.00 -11.28 4.10
N ILE A 105 -0.44 -12.29 4.77
CA ILE A 105 -0.41 -13.67 4.25
C ILE A 105 -1.83 -14.18 4.03
N ASN A 106 -2.70 -13.99 5.02
CA ASN A 106 -4.08 -14.47 4.97
C ASN A 106 -4.91 -13.73 3.92
N ARG A 107 -4.84 -12.39 3.90
CA ARG A 107 -5.68 -11.58 3.00
C ARG A 107 -5.20 -11.60 1.55
N LEU A 108 -3.88 -11.66 1.32
CA LEU A 108 -3.33 -11.74 -0.02
C LEU A 108 -3.32 -13.17 -0.58
N ARG A 109 -3.73 -14.18 0.21
CA ARG A 109 -3.65 -15.60 -0.16
C ARG A 109 -2.22 -16.01 -0.56
N ALA A 110 -1.23 -15.57 0.21
CA ALA A 110 0.18 -15.86 -0.04
C ALA A 110 0.54 -17.29 0.42
N VAL A 111 0.10 -18.30 -0.34
CA VAL A 111 0.27 -19.72 0.04
C VAL A 111 1.69 -20.22 -0.24
N ALA A 112 2.34 -19.69 -1.28
CA ALA A 112 3.67 -20.17 -1.67
C ALA A 112 4.76 -19.65 -0.71
N PRO A 113 5.80 -20.45 -0.41
CA PRO A 113 6.86 -20.07 0.53
C PRO A 113 7.61 -18.80 0.07
N ASP A 114 7.82 -18.63 -1.23
CA ASP A 114 8.46 -17.45 -1.81
C ASP A 114 7.63 -16.18 -1.61
N GLN A 115 6.31 -16.32 -1.70
CA GLN A 115 5.37 -15.21 -1.49
C GLN A 115 5.36 -14.80 -0.02
N GLN A 116 5.39 -15.76 0.90
CA GLN A 116 5.52 -15.50 2.34
C GLN A 116 6.86 -14.85 2.67
N ALA A 117 7.95 -15.30 2.06
CA ALA A 117 9.28 -14.69 2.23
C ALA A 117 9.28 -13.22 1.76
N PHE A 118 8.61 -12.92 0.65
CA PHE A 118 8.43 -11.56 0.18
C PHE A 118 7.63 -10.70 1.17
N VAL A 119 6.53 -11.22 1.73
CA VAL A 119 5.74 -10.51 2.75
C VAL A 119 6.58 -10.25 4.00
N ARG A 120 7.32 -11.25 4.49
CA ARG A 120 8.27 -11.10 5.61
C ARG A 120 9.27 -9.97 5.37
N HIS A 121 9.83 -9.90 4.17
CA HIS A 121 10.77 -8.84 3.82
C HIS A 121 10.11 -7.44 3.85
N ILE A 122 8.86 -7.32 3.40
CA ILE A 122 8.10 -6.05 3.48
C ILE A 122 7.83 -5.64 4.92
N VAL A 123 7.47 -6.59 5.78
CA VAL A 123 7.22 -6.32 7.20
C VAL A 123 8.51 -5.83 7.86
N GLN A 124 9.66 -6.47 7.59
CA GLN A 124 10.97 -6.00 8.06
C GLN A 124 11.30 -4.58 7.60
N LEU A 125 11.02 -4.24 6.33
CA LEU A 125 11.20 -2.86 5.82
C LEU A 125 10.29 -1.85 6.51
N THR A 126 9.12 -2.31 6.98
CA THR A 126 8.16 -1.49 7.71
C THR A 126 8.59 -1.27 9.16
N GLU A 127 9.12 -2.31 9.80
CA GLU A 127 9.73 -2.22 11.15
C GLU A 127 10.94 -1.29 11.19
N GLN A 128 11.68 -1.22 10.09
CA GLN A 128 12.82 -0.31 9.94
C GLN A 128 12.42 1.13 9.56
N ASP A 129 11.13 1.45 9.52
CA ASP A 129 10.56 2.74 9.06
C ASP A 129 11.02 3.16 7.65
N ARG A 130 11.57 2.22 6.86
CA ARG A 130 11.93 2.46 5.46
C ARG A 130 10.66 2.50 4.62
N LEU A 131 9.67 1.67 4.97
CA LEU A 131 8.38 1.61 4.33
C LEU A 131 7.28 1.98 5.31
N ASP A 132 6.37 2.88 4.91
CA ASP A 132 5.28 3.32 5.80
C ASP A 132 4.21 2.23 5.90
N LEU A 133 3.87 1.84 7.13
CA LEU A 133 2.78 0.90 7.44
C LEU A 133 1.47 1.27 6.74
N LYS A 134 1.13 2.57 6.73
CA LYS A 134 -0.11 3.06 6.10
C LYS A 134 -0.10 2.82 4.60
N LEU A 135 1.07 2.90 3.96
CA LEU A 135 1.21 2.62 2.55
C LEU A 135 0.98 1.13 2.27
N VAL A 136 1.57 0.24 3.07
CA VAL A 136 1.39 -1.21 2.90
C VAL A 136 -0.08 -1.59 3.00
N VAL A 137 -0.79 -1.09 4.03
CA VAL A 137 -2.23 -1.33 4.21
C VAL A 137 -3.07 -0.73 3.07
N ALA A 138 -2.70 0.45 2.57
CA ALA A 138 -3.40 1.05 1.41
C ALA A 138 -3.23 0.19 0.15
N VAL A 139 -2.04 -0.34 -0.09
CA VAL A 139 -1.73 -1.20 -1.24
C VAL A 139 -2.43 -2.56 -1.13
N GLU A 140 -2.48 -3.14 0.07
CA GLU A 140 -3.25 -4.34 0.36
C GLU A 140 -4.73 -4.16 -0.02
N ARG A 141 -5.35 -3.07 0.46
CA ARG A 141 -6.75 -2.75 0.13
C ARG A 141 -6.95 -2.52 -1.36
N TYR A 142 -5.99 -1.89 -2.04
CA TYR A 142 -6.02 -1.70 -3.48
C TYR A 142 -6.02 -3.03 -4.22
N ALA A 143 -5.11 -3.95 -3.86
CA ALA A 143 -4.98 -5.25 -4.47
C ALA A 143 -6.27 -6.08 -4.34
N LEU A 144 -6.86 -6.10 -3.14
CA LEU A 144 -8.14 -6.76 -2.87
C LEU A 144 -9.30 -6.15 -3.68
N LYS A 145 -9.34 -4.82 -3.83
CA LYS A 145 -10.36 -4.14 -4.62
C LYS A 145 -10.22 -4.45 -6.11
N ARG A 146 -8.99 -4.58 -6.61
CA ARG A 146 -8.72 -4.83 -8.03
C ARG A 146 -9.06 -6.26 -8.43
N ASN A 147 -8.61 -7.24 -7.64
CA ASN A 147 -8.92 -8.65 -7.88
C ASN A 147 -8.86 -9.41 -6.55
N SER A 148 -10.03 -9.82 -6.05
CA SER A 148 -10.15 -10.57 -4.80
C SER A 148 -9.76 -12.05 -4.91
N VAL A 149 -9.74 -12.61 -6.13
CA VAL A 149 -9.37 -14.00 -6.39
C VAL A 149 -7.86 -14.18 -6.34
N LEU A 150 -7.13 -13.27 -7.00
CA LEU A 150 -5.67 -13.29 -7.08
C LEU A 150 -5.07 -11.92 -6.70
N PRO A 151 -5.11 -11.52 -5.42
CA PRO A 151 -4.67 -10.20 -4.99
C PRO A 151 -3.14 -10.04 -4.96
N PHE A 152 -2.40 -11.11 -4.67
CA PHE A 152 -0.95 -11.03 -4.43
C PHE A 152 -0.12 -10.41 -5.58
N PRO A 153 -0.30 -10.78 -6.86
CA PRO A 153 0.49 -10.19 -7.95
C PRO A 153 0.25 -8.69 -8.15
N TYR A 154 -0.96 -8.20 -7.83
CA TYR A 154 -1.27 -6.76 -7.86
C TYR A 154 -0.60 -6.03 -6.71
N PHE A 155 -0.59 -6.66 -5.52
CA PHE A 155 0.12 -6.15 -4.36
C PHE A 155 1.63 -6.03 -4.62
N GLU A 156 2.28 -7.09 -5.14
CA GLU A 156 3.72 -7.08 -5.47
C GLU A 156 4.07 -5.95 -6.44
N ARG A 157 3.31 -5.80 -7.52
CA ARG A 157 3.55 -4.75 -8.51
C ARG A 157 3.37 -3.35 -7.93
N ALA A 158 2.29 -3.13 -7.20
CA ALA A 158 1.97 -1.83 -6.62
C ALA A 158 2.99 -1.42 -5.55
N ILE A 159 3.40 -2.34 -4.67
CA ILE A 159 4.36 -2.03 -3.61
C ILE A 159 5.74 -1.73 -4.18
N ARG A 160 6.19 -2.50 -5.19
CA ARG A 160 7.47 -2.27 -5.85
C ARG A 160 7.51 -0.89 -6.53
N TYR A 161 6.45 -0.54 -7.25
CA TYR A 161 6.34 0.76 -7.90
C TYR A 161 6.34 1.93 -6.90
N LEU A 162 5.64 1.79 -5.78
CA LEU A 162 5.58 2.83 -4.76
C LEU A 162 6.87 2.94 -3.95
N ALA A 163 7.56 1.83 -3.70
CA ALA A 163 8.87 1.81 -3.06
C ALA A 163 9.93 2.46 -3.97
N GLU A 164 9.92 2.14 -5.27
CA GLU A 164 10.85 2.72 -6.24
C GLU A 164 10.71 4.25 -6.31
N LYS A 165 9.48 4.77 -6.23
CA LYS A 165 9.23 6.22 -6.13
C LYS A 165 9.85 6.88 -4.91
N ARG A 166 10.02 6.12 -3.82
CA ARG A 166 10.66 6.58 -2.58
C ARG A 166 12.17 6.29 -2.56
N GLY A 167 12.73 5.78 -3.66
CA GLY A 167 14.14 5.41 -3.77
C GLY A 167 14.48 4.06 -3.14
N LEU A 168 13.48 3.22 -2.86
CA LEU A 168 13.65 1.90 -2.26
C LEU A 168 13.45 0.81 -3.30
N THR A 169 14.48 0.01 -3.56
CA THR A 169 14.40 -1.11 -4.50
C THR A 169 13.99 -2.37 -3.75
N ILE A 170 12.76 -2.83 -4.00
CA ILE A 170 12.27 -4.12 -3.47
C ILE A 170 12.46 -5.20 -4.55
N PRO A 171 13.16 -6.31 -4.23
CA PRO A 171 13.34 -7.42 -5.16
C PRO A 171 12.01 -8.09 -5.54
N ALA A 172 11.96 -8.72 -6.71
CA ALA A 172 10.77 -9.45 -7.16
C ALA A 172 10.64 -10.78 -6.41
N VAL A 173 9.41 -11.30 -6.26
CA VAL A 173 9.16 -12.58 -5.55
C VAL A 173 9.99 -13.74 -6.14
N ARG A 174 10.18 -13.74 -7.45
CA ARG A 174 11.00 -14.74 -8.16
C ARG A 174 12.47 -14.78 -7.70
N GLN A 175 13.00 -13.69 -7.16
CA GLN A 175 14.39 -13.62 -6.69
C GLN A 175 14.57 -14.26 -5.30
N PHE A 176 13.48 -14.37 -4.53
CA PHE A 176 13.48 -15.07 -3.24
C PHE A 176 13.55 -16.59 -3.42
N ALA A 177 12.92 -17.13 -4.47
CA ALA A 177 13.00 -18.55 -4.81
C ALA A 177 14.44 -19.00 -5.08
N THR A 178 15.21 -18.19 -5.82
CA THR A 178 16.60 -18.51 -6.20
C THR A 178 17.57 -18.47 -5.01
N THR A 179 17.26 -17.72 -3.96
CA THR A 179 18.15 -17.58 -2.79
C THR A 179 17.97 -18.72 -1.79
N ALA A 180 16.92 -19.55 -1.92
CA ALA A 180 16.56 -20.55 -0.92
C ALA A 180 17.29 -21.90 -1.04
N ALA A 181 17.93 -22.26 -2.18
CA ALA A 181 18.80 -23.44 -2.28
C ALA A 181 19.65 -23.43 -3.58
N PRO A 182 20.92 -23.84 -3.52
CA PRO A 182 21.20 -25.28 -3.58
C PRO A 182 22.07 -25.75 -2.41
N THR A 183 21.50 -26.61 -1.56
CA THR A 183 22.29 -27.41 -0.62
C THR A 183 22.96 -28.55 -1.40
N PRO A 184 24.28 -28.74 -1.29
CA PRO A 184 25.07 -29.71 -2.06
C PRO A 184 24.76 -31.17 -1.70
#